data_AF-A0A1I3XXS0-F1
#
_entry.id   AF-A0A1I3XXS0-F1
#
_cell.length_a   1.000
_cell.length_b   1.000
_cell.length_c   1.000
_cell.angle_alpha   90.00
_cell.angle_beta   90.00
_cell.angle_gamma   90.00
#
_symmetry.space_group_name_H-M   'P 1'
#
loop_
_entity.id
_entity.type
_entity.pdbx_description
1 polymer ?
#
loop_
_entity_poly.entity_id
_entity_poly.type
_entity_poly.pdbx_seq_one_letter_code
_entity_poly.pdbx_strand_id
1 'polypeptide(L)'
;MLRHRLSRLLLTATTLTVFTTPALAQDLSPIQTMLETVEAALTGPIGIAVATLAVIGTGFMCMMGRLNWGWFASVIIGIVLIFSANTIVAGFA
;
A
#
# COMPACT_ATOMS: atom_id res chain seq x y z
N MET A 1 -0.92 57.49 5.03
CA MET A 1 -1.73 56.72 6.01
C MET A 1 -2.25 55.36 5.48
N LEU A 2 -2.51 55.20 4.17
CA LEU A 2 -3.02 53.95 3.58
C LEU A 2 -2.06 52.75 3.68
N ARG A 3 -0.74 52.96 3.50
CA ARG A 3 0.30 51.90 3.55
C ARG A 3 0.41 51.21 4.91
N HIS A 4 0.19 51.92 6.02
CA HIS A 4 0.21 51.33 7.35
C HIS A 4 -1.02 50.47 7.65
N ARG A 5 -2.20 50.81 7.10
CA ARG A 5 -3.38 49.96 7.21
C ARG A 5 -3.21 48.65 6.43
N LEU A 6 -2.60 48.73 5.25
CA LEU A 6 -2.30 47.58 4.39
C LEU A 6 -1.24 46.65 5.02
N SER A 7 -0.20 47.22 5.61
CA SER A 7 0.82 46.45 6.34
C SER A 7 0.25 45.76 7.59
N ARG A 8 -0.65 46.43 8.34
CA ARG A 8 -1.35 45.80 9.48
C ARG A 8 -2.28 44.68 9.04
N LEU A 9 -2.99 44.84 7.92
CA LEU A 9 -3.85 43.81 7.33
C LEU A 9 -3.06 42.57 6.87
N LEU A 10 -1.90 42.78 6.24
CA LEU A 10 -1.01 41.69 5.85
C LEU A 10 -0.47 40.93 7.07
N LEU A 11 0.00 41.65 8.10
CA LEU A 11 0.47 41.05 9.35
C LEU A 11 -0.63 40.22 10.04
N THR A 12 -1.87 40.72 10.08
CA THR A 12 -2.99 39.97 10.65
C THR A 12 -3.38 38.73 9.83
N ALA A 13 -3.23 38.78 8.50
CA ALA A 13 -3.49 37.63 7.64
C ALA A 13 -2.43 36.53 7.82
N THR A 14 -1.16 36.91 7.96
CA THR A 14 -0.06 35.96 8.21
C THR A 14 -0.15 35.32 9.60
N THR A 15 -0.65 36.04 10.61
CA THR A 15 -0.91 35.42 11.92
C THR A 15 -2.08 34.44 11.90
N LEU A 16 -3.09 34.66 11.04
CA LEU A 16 -4.24 33.77 10.93
C LEU A 16 -3.87 32.42 10.28
N THR A 17 -2.87 32.40 9.38
CA THR A 17 -2.33 31.16 8.80
C THR A 17 -1.51 30.32 9.77
N VAL A 18 -1.05 30.88 10.90
CA VAL A 18 -0.33 30.11 11.94
C VAL A 18 -1.32 29.33 12.83
N PHE A 19 -2.58 29.75 12.88
CA PHE A 19 -3.65 29.06 13.62
C PHE A 19 -4.51 28.14 12.75
N THR A 20 -4.10 27.87 11.50
CA THR A 20 -4.78 26.86 10.68
C THR A 20 -4.40 25.49 11.23
N THR A 21 -5.28 24.92 12.05
CA THR A 21 -5.24 23.49 12.32
C THR A 21 -5.51 22.75 11.00
N PRO A 22 -4.72 21.73 10.64
CA PRO A 22 -5.02 20.92 9.47
C PRO A 22 -6.42 20.36 9.66
N ALA A 23 -7.30 20.62 8.70
CA ALA A 23 -8.63 20.03 8.73
C ALA A 23 -8.47 18.51 8.65
N LEU A 24 -9.24 17.77 9.46
CA LEU A 24 -9.20 16.31 9.55
C LEU A 24 -9.36 15.60 8.18
N ALA A 25 -9.87 16.30 7.17
CA ALA A 25 -9.97 15.81 5.78
C ALA A 25 -8.64 15.76 5.01
N GLN A 26 -7.59 16.46 5.46
CA GLN A 26 -6.25 16.39 4.86
C GLN A 26 -5.41 15.26 5.46
N ASP A 27 -5.85 14.68 6.56
CA ASP A 27 -5.19 13.55 7.18
C ASP A 27 -5.66 12.24 6.54
N LEU A 28 -4.96 11.81 5.49
CA LEU A 28 -5.20 10.50 4.86
C LEU A 28 -4.58 9.33 5.65
N SER A 29 -3.91 9.60 6.77
CA SER A 29 -3.24 8.57 7.58
C SER A 29 -4.16 7.43 8.01
N PRO A 30 -5.45 7.65 8.38
CA PRO A 30 -6.33 6.55 8.73
C PRO A 30 -6.53 5.58 7.55
N ILE A 31 -6.82 6.11 6.36
CA ILE A 31 -7.05 5.26 5.17
C ILE A 31 -5.75 4.57 4.75
N GLN A 32 -4.62 5.28 4.73
CA GLN A 32 -3.31 4.67 4.45
C GLN A 32 -3.00 3.54 5.44
N THR A 33 -3.17 3.77 6.74
CA THR A 33 -2.92 2.77 7.78
C THR A 33 -3.82 1.54 7.63
N MET A 34 -5.10 1.73 7.27
CA MET A 34 -6.00 0.61 7.00
C MET A 34 -5.52 -0.22 5.79
N LEU A 35 -5.09 0.43 4.71
CA LEU A 35 -4.57 -0.25 3.52
C LEU A 35 -3.26 -1.00 3.82
N GLU A 36 -2.32 -0.37 4.53
CA GLU A 36 -1.07 -0.99 4.97
C GLU A 36 -1.33 -2.20 5.89
N THR A 37 -2.33 -2.10 6.77
CA THR A 37 -2.72 -3.22 7.64
C THR A 37 -3.25 -4.39 6.84
N VAL A 38 -4.07 -4.13 5.82
CA VAL A 38 -4.58 -5.19 4.92
C VAL A 38 -3.44 -5.79 4.09
N GLU A 39 -2.53 -4.96 3.56
CA GLU A 39 -1.35 -5.43 2.84
C GLU A 39 -0.48 -6.33 3.74
N ALA A 40 -0.19 -5.89 4.96
CA ALA A 40 0.61 -6.65 5.91
C ALA A 40 -0.07 -7.96 6.34
N ALA A 41 -1.40 -7.98 6.45
CA ALA A 41 -2.14 -9.21 6.71
C ALA A 41 -2.04 -10.21 5.56
N LEU A 42 -2.08 -9.73 4.30
CA LEU A 42 -2.03 -10.55 3.09
C LEU A 42 -0.61 -11.02 2.72
N THR A 43 0.40 -10.19 2.92
CA THR A 43 1.81 -10.48 2.58
C THR A 43 2.63 -10.97 3.77
N GLY A 44 2.08 -10.90 4.98
CA GLY A 44 2.71 -11.35 6.21
C GLY A 44 2.79 -12.89 6.35
N PRO A 45 3.06 -13.38 7.57
CA PRO A 45 3.31 -14.81 7.80
C PRO A 45 2.14 -15.72 7.41
N ILE A 46 0.91 -15.21 7.49
CA ILE A 46 -0.29 -15.93 7.07
C ILE A 46 -0.27 -16.13 5.54
N GLY A 47 0.02 -15.08 4.77
CA GLY A 47 0.13 -15.17 3.31
C GLY A 47 1.21 -16.15 2.87
N ILE A 48 2.38 -16.11 3.53
CA ILE A 48 3.49 -17.03 3.26
C ILE A 48 3.06 -18.48 3.54
N ALA A 49 2.35 -18.74 4.64
CA ALA A 49 1.87 -20.08 4.96
C ALA A 49 0.90 -20.60 3.89
N VAL A 50 -0.05 -19.76 3.44
CA VAL A 50 -1.01 -20.13 2.37
C VAL A 50 -0.28 -20.39 1.04
N ALA A 51 0.67 -19.53 0.66
CA ALA A 51 1.48 -19.72 -0.55
C ALA A 51 2.27 -21.03 -0.48
N THR A 52 2.87 -21.34 0.68
CA THR A 52 3.62 -22.58 0.89
C THR A 52 2.72 -23.82 0.72
N LEU A 53 1.52 -23.80 1.30
CA LEU A 53 0.54 -24.89 1.13
C LEU A 53 0.10 -25.04 -0.34
N ALA A 54 -0.10 -23.93 -1.06
CA ALA A 54 -0.44 -23.95 -2.47
C ALA A 54 0.68 -24.60 -3.31
N VAL A 55 1.95 -24.28 -3.05
CA VAL A 55 3.10 -24.89 -3.74
C VAL A 55 3.19 -26.39 -3.44
N ILE A 56 3.04 -26.80 -2.18
CA ILE A 56 3.09 -28.22 -1.80
C ILE A 56 1.97 -29.00 -2.50
N GLY A 57 0.73 -28.50 -2.42
CA GLY A 57 -0.43 -29.17 -3.01
C GLY A 57 -0.34 -29.28 -4.53
N THR A 58 0.02 -28.19 -5.21
CA THR A 58 0.14 -28.17 -6.68
C THR A 58 1.36 -28.97 -7.17
N GLY A 59 2.48 -28.94 -6.44
CA GLY A 59 3.66 -29.75 -6.74
C GLY A 59 3.37 -31.24 -6.63
N PHE A 60 2.66 -31.67 -5.59
CA PHE A 60 2.23 -33.06 -5.45
C PHE A 60 1.28 -33.49 -6.58
N MET A 61 0.32 -32.64 -6.93
CA MET A 61 -0.64 -32.91 -8.01
C MET A 61 0.03 -32.99 -9.40
N CYS A 62 1.08 -32.18 -9.60
CA CYS A 62 1.91 -32.22 -10.81
C CYS A 62 2.69 -33.54 -10.92
N MET A 63 3.27 -34.01 -9.81
CA MET A 63 4.01 -35.29 -9.77
C MET A 63 3.12 -36.51 -10.05
N MET A 64 1.84 -36.46 -9.66
CA MET A 64 0.86 -37.52 -9.98
C MET A 64 0.36 -37.47 -11.43
N GLY A 65 0.86 -36.56 -12.27
CA GLY A 65 0.44 -36.39 -13.66
C GLY A 65 -1.01 -35.91 -13.80
N ARG A 66 -1.64 -35.45 -12.72
CA ARG A 66 -3.04 -35.00 -12.69
C ARG A 66 -3.22 -33.51 -12.99
N LEU A 67 -2.13 -32.75 -12.93
CA LEU A 67 -2.09 -31.31 -13.19
C LEU A 67 -1.03 -31.01 -14.26
N ASN A 68 -1.36 -30.14 -15.21
CA ASN A 68 -0.42 -29.73 -16.25
C ASN A 68 0.73 -28.91 -15.63
N TRP A 69 1.96 -29.18 -16.05
CA TRP A 69 3.13 -28.37 -15.71
C TRP A 69 2.95 -26.87 -15.98
N GLY A 70 2.20 -26.50 -17.02
CA GLY A 70 1.85 -25.10 -17.28
C GLY A 70 0.99 -24.47 -16.17
N TRP A 71 0.04 -25.22 -15.61
CA TRP A 71 -0.76 -24.78 -14.48
C TRP A 71 0.10 -24.65 -13.22
N PHE A 72 1.03 -25.57 -12.98
CA PHE A 72 1.97 -25.47 -11.86
C PHE A 72 2.83 -24.20 -11.98
N ALA A 73 3.39 -23.92 -13.17
CA ALA A 73 4.18 -22.72 -13.41
C ALA A 73 3.36 -21.43 -13.14
N SER A 74 2.08 -21.40 -13.51
CA SER A 74 1.21 -20.25 -13.25
C SER A 74 1.05 -19.93 -11.76
N VAL A 75 1.03 -20.95 -10.89
CA VAL A 75 0.94 -20.78 -9.43
C VAL A 75 2.22 -20.15 -8.89
N ILE A 76 3.38 -20.59 -9.36
CA ILE A 76 4.68 -20.00 -8.96
C ILE A 76 4.76 -18.54 -9.41
N ILE A 77 4.35 -18.24 -10.65
CA ILE A 77 4.32 -16.86 -11.16
C ILE A 77 3.39 -15.99 -10.30
N GLY A 78 2.20 -16.48 -9.96
CA GLY A 78 1.25 -15.75 -9.10
C GLY A 78 1.84 -15.42 -7.72
N ILE A 79 2.53 -16.38 -7.10
CA ILE A 79 3.21 -16.17 -5.81
C ILE A 79 4.28 -15.07 -5.94
N VAL A 80 5.13 -15.13 -6.97
CA VAL A 80 6.16 -14.11 -7.21
C VAL A 80 5.53 -12.72 -7.36
N LEU A 81 4.41 -12.61 -8.10
CA LEU A 81 3.72 -11.33 -8.30
C LEU A 81 3.13 -10.77 -7.00
N ILE A 82 2.54 -11.60 -6.14
CA ILE A 82 1.94 -11.17 -4.87
C ILE A 82 3.03 -10.58 -3.94
N PHE A 83 4.14 -11.30 -3.76
CA PHE A 83 5.19 -10.86 -2.82
C PHE A 83 6.11 -9.77 -3.39
N SER A 84 6.15 -9.58 -4.71
CA SER A 84 6.93 -8.52 -5.37
C SER A 84 6.11 -7.25 -5.65
N ALA A 85 4.82 -7.23 -5.33
CA ALA A 85 3.92 -6.14 -5.71
C ALA A 85 4.41 -4.77 -5.22
N ASN A 86 4.83 -4.67 -3.95
CA ASN A 86 5.25 -3.41 -3.36
C ASN A 86 6.50 -2.81 -4.03
N THR A 87 7.50 -3.65 -4.36
CA THR A 87 8.71 -3.19 -5.06
C THR A 87 8.45 -2.79 -6.51
N ILE A 88 7.55 -3.49 -7.20
CA ILE A 88 7.15 -3.15 -8.57
C ILE A 88 6.44 -1.80 -8.60
N VAL A 89 5.43 -1.61 -7.73
CA VAL A 89 4.62 -0.39 -7.71
C VAL A 89 5.44 0.82 -7.23
N ALA A 90 6.30 0.64 -6.22
CA ALA A 90 7.20 1.69 -5.74
C ALA A 90 8.17 2.20 -6.82
N GLY A 91 8.50 1.39 -7.84
CA GLY A 91 9.33 1.82 -8.96
C GLY A 91 8.66 2.81 -9.93
N PHE A 92 7.34 3.02 -9.82
CA PHE A 92 6.56 3.94 -10.66
C PHE A 92 6.20 5.27 -9.97
N ALA A 93 6.51 5.42 -8.68
CA ALA A 93 6.31 6.64 -7.90
C ALA A 93 7.49 7.60 -8.05
#